data_AF-A0A4R2NP80-F1
#
_entry.id   AF-A0A4R2NP80-F1
#
_cell.length_a   1.000
_cell.length_b   1.000
_cell.length_c   1.000
_cell.angle_alpha   90.00
_cell.angle_beta   90.00
_cell.angle_gamma   90.00
#
_symmetry.space_group_name_H-M   'P 1'
#
loop_
_entity.id
_entity.type
_entity.pdbx_description
1 polymer ?
#
loop_
_entity_poly.entity_id
_entity_poly.type
_entity_poly.pdbx_seq_one_letter_code
_entity_poly.pdbx_strand_id
1 'polypeptide(L)'
;MKKETNYRSWSFRLLVYVLLLNAVTMYLAIKFIPLIHDSERFYIRMLLLSVLALILFIAGVILTVLSVKNNEDKDYKYKISIFGYPIFFIVSVLTSFL
;
A
#
# COMPACT_ATOMS: atom_id res chain seq x y z
N MET A 1 10.55 -10.92 -29.57
CA MET A 1 9.91 -11.35 -28.30
C MET A 1 9.22 -10.16 -27.67
N LYS A 2 7.90 -10.22 -27.42
CA LYS A 2 7.24 -9.19 -26.61
C LYS A 2 7.82 -9.28 -25.19
N LYS A 3 8.36 -8.18 -24.65
CA LYS A 3 8.70 -8.12 -23.22
C LYS A 3 7.37 -8.18 -22.48
N GLU A 4 7.01 -9.34 -21.96
CA GLU A 4 5.86 -9.45 -21.07
C GLU A 4 6.12 -8.57 -19.84
N THR A 5 5.16 -7.72 -19.51
CA THR A 5 5.25 -6.85 -18.33
C THR A 5 5.28 -7.73 -17.08
N ASN A 6 6.26 -7.53 -16.21
CA ASN A 6 6.40 -8.33 -14.99
C ASN A 6 5.45 -7.81 -13.89
N TYR A 7 4.21 -8.30 -13.89
CA TYR A 7 3.16 -7.85 -12.99
C TYR A 7 3.49 -8.16 -11.53
N ARG A 8 4.08 -9.34 -11.28
CA ARG A 8 4.59 -9.80 -9.97
C ARG A 8 5.55 -8.81 -9.33
N SER A 9 6.57 -8.38 -10.07
CA SER A 9 7.60 -7.48 -9.53
C SER A 9 7.03 -6.10 -9.23
N TRP A 10 6.11 -5.61 -10.06
CA TRP A 10 5.44 -4.34 -9.80
C TRP A 10 4.46 -4.42 -8.63
N SER A 11 3.68 -5.49 -8.52
CA SER A 11 2.83 -5.76 -7.36
C SER A 11 3.66 -5.74 -6.07
N PHE A 12 4.78 -6.47 -6.03
CA PHE A 12 5.65 -6.50 -4.85
C PHE A 12 6.21 -5.11 -4.49
N ARG A 13 6.66 -4.34 -5.49
CA ARG A 13 7.13 -2.95 -5.28
C ARG A 13 6.03 -2.06 -4.71
N LEU A 14 4.82 -2.14 -5.26
CA LEU A 14 3.68 -1.37 -4.76
C LEU A 14 3.34 -1.74 -3.33
N LEU A 15 3.42 -3.01 -2.95
CA LEU A 15 3.19 -3.43 -1.57
C LEU A 15 4.21 -2.79 -0.63
N VAL A 16 5.49 -2.79 -1.00
CA VAL A 16 6.54 -2.12 -0.24
C VAL A 16 6.28 -0.62 -0.15
N TYR A 17 5.85 0.03 -1.24
CA TYR A 17 5.52 1.46 -1.21
C TYR A 17 4.34 1.77 -0.30
N VAL A 18 3.29 0.94 -0.30
CA VAL A 18 2.16 1.09 0.61
C VAL A 18 2.63 0.97 2.06
N LEU A 19 3.48 -0.02 2.39
CA LEU A 19 4.02 -0.18 3.75
C LEU A 19 4.86 1.02 4.18
N LEU A 20 5.75 1.50 3.32
CA LEU A 20 6.59 2.67 3.62
C LEU A 20 5.75 3.94 3.78
N LEU A 21 4.76 4.15 2.91
CA LEU A 21 3.87 5.31 2.97
C LEU A 21 3.08 5.30 4.28
N ASN A 22 2.56 4.15 4.71
CA ASN A 22 1.88 4.02 6.00
C ASN A 22 2.82 4.26 7.19
N ALA A 23 4.07 3.79 7.13
CA ALA A 23 5.06 4.09 8.16
C ALA A 23 5.37 5.60 8.26
N VAL A 24 5.45 6.30 7.12
CA VAL A 24 5.62 7.77 7.08
C VAL A 24 4.39 8.46 7.67
N THR A 25 3.18 8.05 7.28
CA THR A 25 1.92 8.60 7.81
C THR A 25 1.82 8.41 9.33
N MET A 26 2.19 7.24 9.84
CA MET A 26 2.23 6.95 11.27
C MET A 26 3.26 7.84 12.00
N TYR A 27 4.46 8.01 11.44
CA TYR A 27 5.46 8.91 11.99
C TYR A 27 4.97 10.35 12.08
N LEU A 28 4.32 10.86 11.02
CA LEU A 28 3.75 12.20 11.00
C LEU A 28 2.62 12.36 12.03
N ALA A 29 1.77 11.36 12.19
CA ALA A 29 0.71 11.35 13.20
C ALA A 29 1.26 11.41 14.63
N ILE A 30 2.27 10.60 14.96
CA ILE A 30 2.89 10.59 16.29
C ILE A 30 3.57 11.93 16.61
N LYS A 31 4.16 12.58 15.61
CA LYS A 31 4.84 13.87 15.76
C LYS A 31 3.91 15.07 15.78
N PHE A 32 2.63 14.91 15.44
CA PHE A 32 1.69 16.01 15.36
C PHE A 32 1.27 16.48 16.76
N ILE A 33 1.45 17.78 17.03
CA ILE A 33 1.03 18.43 18.27
C ILE A 33 -0.02 19.50 17.91
N PRO A 34 -1.31 19.29 18.25
CA PRO A 34 -2.40 20.17 17.83
C PRO A 34 -2.28 21.62 18.33
N LEU A 35 -1.62 21.82 19.47
CA LEU A 35 -1.45 23.15 20.08
C LEU A 35 -0.43 24.02 19.33
N ILE A 36 0.46 23.40 18.55
CA ILE A 36 1.59 24.07 17.89
C ILE A 36 1.42 24.07 16.36
N HIS A 37 0.80 23.04 15.81
CA HIS A 37 0.68 22.83 14.37
C HIS A 37 -0.71 23.19 13.85
N ASP A 38 -0.76 23.65 12.60
CA ASP A 38 -2.00 23.92 11.88
C ASP A 38 -2.74 22.60 11.57
N SER A 39 -3.83 22.38 12.30
CA SER A 39 -4.65 21.17 12.21
C SER A 39 -5.30 20.98 10.86
N GLU A 40 -5.73 22.05 10.19
CA GLU A 40 -6.37 21.95 8.87
C GLU A 40 -5.37 21.51 7.81
N ARG A 41 -4.19 22.15 7.78
CA ARG A 41 -3.12 21.75 6.85
C ARG A 41 -2.61 20.35 7.13
N PHE A 42 -2.52 19.94 8.39
CA PHE A 42 -2.16 18.58 8.74
C PHE A 42 -3.21 17.57 8.26
N TYR A 43 -4.50 17.84 8.51
CA TYR A 43 -5.60 17.00 8.04
C TYR A 43 -5.58 16.81 6.52
N ILE A 44 -5.44 17.88 5.75
CA ILE A 44 -5.38 17.80 4.28
C ILE A 44 -4.18 16.95 3.81
N ARG A 45 -3.00 17.11 4.43
CA ARG A 45 -1.81 16.31 4.09
C ARG A 45 -2.03 14.83 4.39
N MET A 46 -2.61 14.51 5.56
CA MET A 46 -2.92 13.14 5.94
C MET A 46 -3.95 12.52 4.99
N LEU A 47 -4.97 13.27 4.60
CA LEU A 47 -5.96 12.82 3.63
C LEU A 47 -5.33 12.52 2.26
N LEU A 48 -4.45 13.38 1.77
CA LEU A 48 -3.72 13.16 0.51
C LEU A 48 -2.84 11.90 0.56
N LEU A 49 -2.11 11.70 1.66
CA LEU A 49 -1.29 10.50 1.86
C LEU A 49 -2.14 9.22 1.92
N SER A 50 -3.29 9.27 2.59
CA SER A 50 -4.23 8.16 2.66
C SER A 50 -4.84 7.82 1.30
N VAL A 51 -5.25 8.83 0.51
CA VAL A 51 -5.76 8.63 -0.86
C VAL A 51 -4.67 8.02 -1.75
N LEU A 52 -3.43 8.52 -1.66
CA LEU A 52 -2.30 7.96 -2.42
C LEU A 52 -2.04 6.50 -2.03
N ALA A 53 -2.06 6.18 -0.73
CA ALA A 53 -1.89 4.82 -0.24
C ALA A 53 -2.97 3.88 -0.78
N LEU A 54 -4.22 4.34 -0.80
CA LEU A 54 -5.35 3.58 -1.33
C LEU A 54 -5.20 3.31 -2.83
N ILE A 55 -4.78 4.30 -3.62
CA ILE A 55 -4.55 4.12 -5.07
C ILE A 55 -3.46 3.08 -5.32
N LEU A 56 -2.32 3.18 -4.60
CA LEU A 56 -1.22 2.22 -4.71
C LEU A 56 -1.64 0.81 -4.27
N PHE A 57 -2.47 0.72 -3.23
CA PHE A 57 -3.03 -0.54 -2.76
C PHE A 57 -3.91 -1.21 -3.82
N ILE A 58 -4.89 -0.48 -4.38
CA ILE A 58 -5.79 -1.00 -5.41
C ILE A 58 -5.00 -1.43 -6.66
N ALA A 59 -4.07 -0.59 -7.12
CA ALA A 59 -3.20 -0.93 -8.25
C ALA A 59 -2.39 -2.20 -7.97
N GLY A 60 -1.85 -2.31 -6.76
CA GLY A 60 -1.15 -3.48 -6.25
C GLY A 60 -1.96 -4.78 -6.29
N VAL A 61 -3.21 -4.72 -5.82
CA VAL A 61 -4.15 -5.85 -5.87
C VAL A 61 -4.43 -6.26 -7.31
N ILE A 62 -4.70 -5.29 -8.20
CA ILE A 62 -4.94 -5.56 -9.63
C ILE A 62 -3.74 -6.25 -10.27
N LEU A 63 -2.52 -5.75 -10.03
CA LEU A 63 -1.30 -6.37 -10.54
C LEU A 63 -1.08 -7.78 -9.98
N THR A 64 -1.46 -8.02 -8.72
CA THR A 64 -1.40 -9.36 -8.12
C THR A 64 -2.36 -10.31 -8.83
N VAL A 65 -3.59 -9.89 -9.10
CA VAL A 65 -4.58 -10.69 -9.86
C VAL A 65 -4.09 -10.97 -11.29
N LEU A 66 -3.51 -9.97 -11.96
CA LEU A 66 -2.93 -10.15 -13.30
C LEU A 66 -1.75 -11.13 -13.29
N SER A 67 -0.91 -11.08 -12.27
CA SER A 67 0.21 -12.02 -12.07
C SER A 67 -0.29 -13.46 -11.90
N VAL A 68 -1.35 -13.66 -11.11
CA VAL A 68 -2.02 -14.97 -10.94
C VAL A 68 -2.60 -15.46 -12.27
N LYS A 69 -3.32 -14.59 -12.99
CA LYS A 69 -3.96 -14.92 -14.27
C LYS A 69 -2.94 -15.31 -15.35
N ASN A 70 -1.79 -14.65 -15.37
CA ASN A 70 -0.73 -14.90 -16.36
C ASN A 70 0.20 -16.05 -15.97
N ASN A 71 -0.08 -16.79 -14.89
CA ASN A 71 0.75 -17.89 -14.39
C ASN A 71 2.23 -17.49 -14.24
N GLU A 72 2.49 -16.28 -13.76
CA GLU A 72 3.86 -15.84 -13.52
C GLU A 72 4.54 -16.69 -12.42
N ASP A 73 5.87 -16.78 -12.50
CA ASP A 73 6.71 -17.55 -11.59
C ASP A 73 6.39 -17.25 -10.10
N LYS A 74 6.12 -18.31 -9.34
CA LYS A 74 5.68 -18.26 -7.94
C LYS A 74 6.83 -18.07 -6.94
N ASP A 75 7.72 -17.11 -7.23
CA ASP A 75 8.85 -16.77 -6.38
C ASP A 75 8.41 -16.07 -5.07
N TYR A 76 9.37 -15.61 -4.27
CA TYR A 76 9.09 -14.93 -3.01
C TYR A 76 8.26 -13.64 -3.22
N LYS A 77 8.45 -12.91 -4.33
CA LYS A 77 7.70 -11.67 -4.62
C LYS A 77 6.23 -11.98 -4.84
N TYR A 78 5.94 -13.02 -5.62
CA TYR A 78 4.58 -13.49 -5.85
C TYR A 78 3.88 -13.89 -4.55
N LYS A 79 4.54 -14.73 -3.74
CA LYS A 79 3.98 -15.21 -2.47
C LYS A 79 3.72 -14.05 -1.51
N ILE A 80 4.69 -13.16 -1.34
CA ILE A 80 4.55 -12.00 -0.44
C ILE A 80 3.43 -11.07 -0.92
N SER A 81 3.31 -10.81 -2.22
CA SER A 81 2.20 -10.01 -2.74
C SER A 81 0.83 -10.65 -2.47
N ILE A 82 0.68 -11.93 -2.76
CA ILE A 82 -0.61 -12.64 -2.60
C ILE A 82 -1.07 -12.70 -1.16
N PHE A 83 -0.18 -12.93 -0.20
CA PHE A 83 -0.55 -12.95 1.21
C PHE A 83 -0.54 -11.56 1.84
N GLY A 84 0.37 -10.70 1.38
CA GLY A 84 0.59 -9.36 1.93
C GLY A 84 -0.58 -8.42 1.70
N TYR A 85 -1.17 -8.38 0.49
CA TYR A 85 -2.33 -7.52 0.24
C TYR A 85 -3.56 -7.88 1.08
N PRO A 86 -3.99 -9.16 1.19
CA PRO A 86 -5.06 -9.57 2.10
C PRO A 86 -4.77 -9.31 3.57
N ILE A 87 -3.55 -9.62 4.04
CA ILE A 87 -3.16 -9.33 5.43
C ILE A 87 -3.25 -7.83 5.69
N PHE A 88 -2.69 -7.01 4.80
CA PHE A 88 -2.72 -5.55 4.93
C PHE A 88 -4.15 -5.00 4.92
N PHE A 89 -5.03 -5.55 4.09
CA PHE A 89 -6.45 -5.22 4.08
C PHE A 89 -7.11 -5.52 5.43
N ILE A 90 -6.94 -6.74 5.94
CA ILE A 90 -7.51 -7.17 7.22
C ILE A 90 -7.01 -6.26 8.35
N VAL A 91 -5.70 -6.00 8.41
CA VAL A 91 -5.12 -5.10 9.41
C VAL A 91 -5.74 -3.70 9.32
N SER A 92 -5.84 -3.13 8.12
CA SER A 92 -6.40 -1.78 7.91
C SER A 92 -7.86 -1.69 8.35
N VAL A 93 -8.66 -2.73 8.07
CA VAL A 93 -10.06 -2.82 8.50
C VAL A 93 -10.13 -2.92 10.02
N LEU A 94 -9.34 -3.80 10.65
CA LEU A 94 -9.31 -3.96 12.10
C LEU A 94 -8.91 -2.66 12.83
N THR A 95 -7.91 -1.94 12.32
CA THR A 95 -7.48 -0.66 12.92
C THR A 95 -8.48 0.48 12.71
N SER A 96 -9.41 0.36 11.76
CA SER A 96 -10.44 1.38 11.54
C SER A 96 -11.58 1.30 12.57
N PHE A 97 -11.71 0.17 13.27
CA PHE A 97 -12.71 -0.05 14.31
C PHE A 97 -12.19 0.18 15.74
N LEU A 98 -10.91 0.52 15.88
CA LEU A 98 -10.19 0.62 17.15
C LEU A 98 -9.87 2.09 17.43
#